data_AF-A0A961J5D1-F1
#
_entry.id   AF-A0A961J5D1-F1
#
_cell.length_a   1.000
_cell.length_b   1.000
_cell.length_c   1.000
_cell.angle_alpha   90.00
_cell.angle_beta   90.00
_cell.angle_gamma   90.00
#
_symmetry.space_group_name_H-M   'P 1'
#
loop_
_entity.id
_entity.type
_entity.pdbx_description
1 polymer ?
#
loop_
_entity_poly.entity_id
_entity_poly.type
_entity_poly.pdbx_seq_one_letter_code
_entity_poly.pdbx_strand_id
1 'polypeptide(L)' 'MAFSLPDLPYAHDALASKGMSKETLEYHHDLHHKAYVD' A
#
# COMPACT_ATOMS: atom_id res chain seq x y z
N MET A 1 4.78 -13.55 -12.72
CA MET A 1 5.63 -12.39 -13.00
C MET A 1 6.98 -12.60 -12.33
N ALA A 2 8.04 -11.97 -12.85
CA ALA A 2 9.37 -12.04 -12.21
C ALA A 2 9.45 -11.27 -10.88
N PHE A 3 8.52 -10.33 -10.66
CA PHE A 3 8.36 -9.55 -9.45
C PHE A 3 6.95 -9.73 -8.87
N SER A 4 6.79 -9.45 -7.57
CA SER A 4 5.53 -9.55 -6.84
C SER A 4 5.35 -8.35 -5.92
N LEU A 5 4.11 -7.90 -5.72
CA LEU A 5 3.77 -6.91 -4.70
C LEU A 5 3.87 -7.56 -3.32
N PRO A 6 4.80 -7.14 -2.44
CA PRO A 6 4.83 -7.62 -1.06
C PRO A 6 3.66 -7.01 -0.29
N ASP A 7 3.04 -7.78 0.62
CA ASP A 7 2.02 -7.24 1.51
C ASP A 7 2.60 -6.17 2.44
N LEU A 8 1.75 -5.23 2.87
CA LEU A 8 2.12 -4.29 3.93
C LEU A 8 2.42 -5.04 5.23
N PRO A 9 3.49 -4.67 5.96
CA PRO A 9 3.83 -5.30 7.24
C PRO A 9 2.91 -4.87 8.40
N TYR A 10 1.88 -4.07 8.11
CA TYR A 10 0.91 -3.53 9.05
C TYR A 10 -0.42 -3.27 8.34
N ALA A 11 -1.48 -3.07 9.12
CA ALA A 11 -2.79 -2.71 8.59
C ALA A 11 -2.76 -1.35 7.86
N HIS A 12 -3.61 -1.18 6.84
CA HIS A 12 -3.68 0.04 6.02
C HIS A 12 -3.97 1.33 6.82
N ASP A 13 -4.49 1.24 8.04
CA ASP A 13 -4.77 2.38 8.92
C ASP A 13 -3.71 2.57 10.02
N ALA A 14 -2.65 1.76 10.06
CA ALA A 14 -1.63 1.78 11.12
C ALA A 14 -0.91 3.14 11.26
N LEU A 15 -0.92 3.96 10.20
CA LEU A 15 -0.29 5.28 10.17
C LEU A 15 -1.31 6.44 10.29
N ALA A 16 -2.59 6.16 10.52
CA ALA A 16 -3.64 7.17 10.63
C ALA A 16 -3.38 8.19 11.74
N SER A 17 -2.90 7.74 12.90
CA SER A 17 -2.53 8.62 14.02
C SER A 17 -1.32 9.51 13.73
N LYS A 18 -0.54 9.18 12.69
CA LYS A 18 0.61 9.95 12.21
C LYS A 18 0.26 10.80 10.98
N GLY A 19 -1.02 10.93 10.65
CA GLY A 19 -1.50 11.79 9.56
C GLY A 19 -1.58 11.14 8.19
N MET A 20 -1.39 9.81 8.08
CA MET A 20 -1.55 9.08 6.83
C MET A 20 -2.87 8.31 6.83
N SER A 21 -3.84 8.72 6.02
CA SER A 21 -5.15 8.05 5.97
C SER A 21 -5.05 6.65 5.38
N LYS A 22 -5.99 5.78 5.78
CA LYS A 22 -6.16 4.44 5.20
C LYS A 22 -6.31 4.47 3.69
N GLU A 23 -7.17 5.35 3.18
CA GLU A 23 -7.41 5.55 1.76
C GLU A 23 -6.11 5.89 1.00
N THR A 24 -5.25 6.71 1.59
CA THR A 24 -3.95 7.05 0.96
C THR A 24 -3.07 5.81 0.81
N LEU A 25 -3.03 4.94 1.83
CA LEU A 25 -2.26 3.70 1.73
C LEU A 25 -2.86 2.70 0.75
N GLU A 26 -4.20 2.58 0.68
CA GLU A 26 -4.86 1.72 -0.33
C GLU A 26 -4.54 2.19 -1.75
N TYR A 27 -4.65 3.50 -2.04
CA TYR A 27 -4.25 4.01 -3.36
C TYR A 27 -2.77 3.83 -3.64
N HIS A 28 -1.90 4.07 -2.66
CA HIS A 28 -0.47 3.97 -2.87
C HIS A 28 -0.01 2.52 -3.10
N HIS A 29 -0.46 1.59 -2.26
CA HIS A 29 -0.02 0.20 -2.30
C HIS A 29 -0.79 -0.61 -3.36
N ASP A 30 -2.11 -0.62 -3.28
CA ASP A 30 -2.95 -1.54 -4.04
C ASP A 30 -3.19 -1.09 -5.48
N LEU A 31 -2.99 0.21 -5.77
CA LEU A 31 -3.06 0.74 -7.14
C LEU A 31 -1.68 1.13 -7.68
N HIS A 32 -1.02 2.12 -7.08
CA HIS A 32 0.20 2.69 -7.68
C HIS A 32 1.37 1.72 -7.66
N HIS A 33 1.69 1.12 -6.51
CA HIS A 33 2.78 0.14 -6.42
C HIS A 33 2.46 -1.13 -7.21
N LYS A 34 1.21 -1.62 -7.12
CA LYS A 34 0.73 -2.74 -7.93
C LYS A 34 0.96 -2.51 -9.43
N ALA A 35 0.65 -1.32 -9.95
CA ALA A 35 0.85 -0.98 -11.36
C ALA A 35 2.32 -1.01 -11.81
N TYR A 36 3.30 -0.94 -10.89
CA TYR A 36 4.71 -1.11 -11.22
C TYR A 36 5.17 -2.57 -11.30
N VAL A 37 4.41 -3.50 -10.70
CA VAL A 37 4.78 -4.93 -10.59
C VAL A 37 3.86 -5.87 -11.38
N ASP A 38 2.69 -5.38 -11.81
CA ASP A 38 1.90 -5.95 -12.90
C ASP A 38 2.63 -5.79 -14.25
#